data_AF-A0A7C6FG66-F1
#
_entry.id   AF-A0A7C6FG66-F1
#
_cell.length_a   1.000
_cell.length_b   1.000
_cell.length_c   1.000
_cell.angle_alpha   90.00
_cell.angle_beta   90.00
_cell.angle_gamma   90.00
#
_symmetry.space_group_name_H-M   'P 1'
#
loop_
_entity.id
_entity.type
_entity.pdbx_description
1 polymer ?
#
loop_
_entity_poly.entity_id
_entity_poly.type
_entity_poly.pdbx_seq_one_letter_code
_entity_poly.pdbx_strand_id
1 'polypeptide(L)' 'MSQQEKAYLIEKLRNRLQAYRGFTQPEKNYAHTHLPSWIGTQGELTLFIQKFSEKFALDIKPFLLENKFIGKI' A
#
# COMPACT_ATOMS: atom_id res chain seq x y z
N MET A 1 5.55 0.90 -16.35
CA MET A 1 4.13 1.12 -16.02
C MET A 1 3.71 2.52 -16.47
N SER A 2 2.54 2.66 -17.08
CA SER A 2 1.96 3.93 -17.55
C SER A 2 1.27 4.70 -16.41
N GLN A 3 0.98 5.99 -16.58
CA GLN A 3 0.27 6.80 -15.57
C GLN A 3 -1.11 6.21 -15.20
N GLN A 4 -1.85 5.68 -16.18
CA GLN A 4 -3.15 5.04 -15.94
C GLN A 4 -3.02 3.75 -15.12
N GLU A 5 -2.03 2.92 -15.43
CA GLU A 5 -1.74 1.69 -14.69
C GLU A 5 -1.32 2.02 -13.24
N LYS A 6 -0.55 3.09 -13.04
CA LYS A 6 -0.20 3.59 -11.71
C LYS A 6 -1.44 4.00 -10.91
N ALA A 7 -2.33 4.79 -11.53
CA ALA A 7 -3.55 5.24 -10.89
C ALA A 7 -4.46 4.05 -10.51
N TYR A 8 -4.58 3.07 -11.40
CA TYR A 8 -5.31 1.84 -11.15
C TYR A 8 -4.73 1.03 -9.97
N LEU A 9 -3.40 0.91 -9.90
CA LEU A 9 -2.72 0.25 -8.77
C LEU A 9 -3.00 0.97 -7.44
N ILE A 10 -2.92 2.31 -7.43
CA ILE A 10 -3.21 3.12 -6.24
C ILE A 10 -4.66 2.92 -5.78
N GLU A 11 -5.63 2.97 -6.69
CA GLU A 11 -7.03 2.78 -6.36
C GLU A 11 -7.31 1.37 -5.81
N LYS A 12 -6.71 0.34 -6.44
CA LYS A 12 -6.80 -1.04 -5.97
C LYS A 12 -6.24 -1.20 -4.56
N LEU A 13 -5.09 -0.60 -4.27
CA LEU A 13 -4.50 -0.61 -2.92
C LEU A 13 -5.38 0.10 -1.91
N ARG A 14 -5.93 1.27 -2.25
CA ARG A 14 -6.86 2.02 -1.37
C ARG A 14 -8.09 1.18 -1.01
N ASN A 15 -8.70 0.54 -2.00
CA ASN A 15 -9.86 -0.33 -1.77
C ASN A 15 -9.52 -1.52 -0.87
N ARG A 16 -8.36 -2.17 -1.09
CA ARG A 16 -7.92 -3.29 -0.24
C ARG A 16 -7.55 -2.85 1.17
N LEU A 17 -6.92 -1.69 1.33
CA LEU A 17 -6.60 -1.11 2.64
C LEU A 17 -7.85 -0.83 3.45
N GLN A 18 -8.89 -0.28 2.83
CA GLN A 18 -10.17 -0.02 3.50
C GLN A 18 -10.83 -1.33 3.98
N ALA A 19 -10.81 -2.36 3.14
CA ALA A 19 -11.37 -3.67 3.46
C ALA A 19 -10.53 -4.50 4.46
N TYR A 20 -9.25 -4.19 4.63
CA TYR A 20 -8.36 -4.95 5.50
C TYR A 20 -8.68 -4.70 6.98
N ARG A 21 -8.96 -5.79 7.71
CA ARG A 21 -9.33 -5.71 9.13
C ARG A 21 -8.13 -5.53 10.06
N GLY A 22 -6.93 -5.87 9.60
CA GLY A 22 -5.71 -5.78 10.41
C GLY A 22 -5.16 -4.36 10.58
N PHE A 23 -5.77 -3.35 9.97
CA PHE A 23 -5.38 -1.95 10.16
C PHE A 23 -6.46 -1.15 10.88
N THR A 24 -6.01 -0.23 11.73
CA THR A 24 -6.86 0.75 12.40
C THR A 24 -7.31 1.86 11.45
N GLN A 25 -8.35 2.61 11.82
CA GLN A 25 -8.82 3.73 11.00
C GLN A 25 -7.73 4.82 10.77
N PRO A 26 -6.92 5.21 11.77
CA PRO A 26 -5.81 6.14 11.56
C PRO A 26 -4.77 5.63 10.55
N GLU A 27 -4.41 4.34 10.60
CA GLU A 27 -3.48 3.73 9.65
C GLU A 27 -4.04 3.77 8.22
N LYS A 28 -5.32 3.38 8.04
CA LYS A 28 -6.00 3.43 6.75
C LYS A 28 -6.02 4.84 6.17
N ASN A 29 -6.34 5.83 6.99
CA ASN A 29 -6.38 7.24 6.57
C ASN A 29 -4.98 7.73 6.19
N TYR A 30 -3.94 7.38 6.97
CA TYR A 30 -2.56 7.73 6.66
C TYR A 30 -2.11 7.13 5.32
N ALA A 31 -2.38 5.84 5.09
CA ALA A 31 -2.11 5.19 3.82
C ALA A 31 -2.81 5.89 2.66
N HIS A 32 -4.11 6.17 2.81
CA HIS A 32 -4.95 6.70 1.75
C HIS A 32 -4.47 8.07 1.25
N THR A 33 -4.04 8.94 2.17
CA THR A 33 -3.54 10.29 1.89
C THR A 33 -2.19 10.26 1.18
N HIS A 34 -1.28 9.37 1.58
CA HIS A 34 0.10 9.40 1.10
C HIS A 34 0.44 8.37 0.01
N LEU A 35 -0.44 7.39 -0.23
CA LEU A 35 -0.22 6.32 -1.20
C LEU A 35 0.27 6.81 -2.57
N PRO A 36 -0.35 7.84 -3.20
CA PRO A 36 0.06 8.29 -4.54
C PRO A 36 1.52 8.70 -4.64
N SER A 37 2.07 9.24 -3.54
CA SER A 37 3.45 9.70 -3.42
C SER A 37 4.43 8.58 -3.02
N TRP A 38 3.93 7.46 -2.50
CA TRP A 38 4.76 6.32 -2.10
C TRP A 38 4.87 5.23 -3.15
N ILE A 39 3.88 5.13 -4.05
CA ILE A 39 3.98 4.22 -5.18
C ILE A 39 5.02 4.77 -6.16
N GLY A 40 6.07 3.99 -6.40
CA GLY A 40 7.13 4.33 -7.35
C GLY A 40 6.60 4.50 -8.78
N THR A 41 7.47 4.93 -9.69
CA THR A 41 7.10 5.16 -11.10
C THR A 41 6.76 3.86 -11.83
N GLN A 42 7.33 2.72 -11.40
CA GLN A 42 7.05 1.39 -11.94
C GLN A 42 6.09 0.58 -11.04
N GLY A 43 5.54 1.18 -9.99
CA GLY A 43 4.60 0.50 -9.08
C GLY A 43 5.27 -0.10 -7.86
N GLU A 44 6.51 0.31 -7.58
CA GLU A 44 7.28 -0.16 -6.44
C GLU A 44 6.59 0.19 -5.13
N LEU A 45 6.50 -0.79 -4.23
CA LEU A 45 5.84 -0.69 -2.93
C LEU A 45 6.83 -0.51 -1.78
N THR A 46 8.13 -0.45 -2.08
CA THR A 46 9.21 -0.35 -1.07
C THR A 46 9.01 0.85 -0.14
N LEU A 47 8.69 2.01 -0.70
CA LEU A 47 8.47 3.22 0.08
C LEU A 47 7.17 3.14 0.90
N PHE A 48 6.14 2.47 0.38
CA PHE A 48 4.91 2.21 1.13
C PHE A 48 5.19 1.33 2.36
N ILE A 49 5.94 0.23 2.18
CA ILE A 49 6.35 -0.66 3.27
C ILE A 49 7.18 0.09 4.31
N GLN A 50 8.19 0.83 3.85
CA GLN A 50 9.07 1.60 4.72
C GLN A 50 8.29 2.63 5.55
N LYS A 51 7.43 3.44 4.91
CA LYS A 51 6.71 4.52 5.61
C LYS A 51 5.71 4.00 6.64
N PHE A 52 5.08 2.87 6.36
CA PHE A 52 4.20 2.22 7.33
C PHE A 52 4.96 1.66 8.53
N SER A 53 6.10 1.00 8.28
CA SER A 53 6.98 0.50 9.33
C SER A 53 7.56 1.65 10.17
N GLU A 54 7.98 2.76 9.55
CA GLU A 54 8.52 3.92 10.25
C GLU A 54 7.45 4.62 11.11
N LYS A 55 6.23 4.77 10.60
CA LYS A 55 5.18 5.54 11.27
C LYS A 55 4.45 4.75 12.36
N PHE A 56 4.23 3.46 12.13
CA PHE A 56 3.37 2.62 12.98
C PHE A 56 4.07 1.38 13.54
N ALA A 57 5.34 1.15 13.22
CA ALA A 57 6.05 -0.10 13.57
C ALA A 57 5.33 -1.36 13.06
N LEU A 58 4.61 -1.25 11.94
CA LEU A 58 3.85 -2.34 11.32
C LEU A 58 4.54 -2.89 10.08
N ASP A 59 4.70 -4.21 10.02
CA ASP A 59 5.08 -4.90 8.79
C ASP A 59 3.81 -5.15 7.94
N ILE A 60 3.72 -4.47 6.80
CA ILE A 60 2.56 -4.57 5.90
C ILE A 60 2.72 -5.63 4.81
N LYS A 61 3.83 -6.37 4.80
CA LYS A 61 4.07 -7.44 3.83
C LYS A 61 2.96 -8.51 3.86
N PRO A 62 2.40 -8.92 5.01
CA PRO A 62 1.27 -9.85 5.05
C PRO A 62 0.08 -9.32 4.25
N PHE A 63 -0.30 -8.05 4.45
CA PHE A 63 -1.35 -7.39 3.67
C PHE A 63 -1.06 -7.42 2.17
N LEU A 64 0.18 -7.11 1.76
CA LEU A 64 0.58 -7.11 0.36
C LEU A 64 0.58 -8.51 -0.26
N LEU A 65 0.99 -9.54 0.49
CA LEU A 65 0.99 -10.94 0.07
C LEU A 65 -0.44 -11.49 -0.07
N GLU A 66 -1.28 -11.29 0.93
CA GLU A 66 -2.69 -11.75 0.92
C GLU A 66 -3.48 -11.16 -0.25
N ASN A 67 -3.16 -9.91 -0.62
CA ASN A 67 -3.80 -9.22 -1.72
C ASN A 67 -3.05 -9.36 -3.06
N LYS A 68 -1.99 -10.18 -3.12
CA LYS A 68 -1.19 -10.49 -4.32
C LYS A 68 -0.59 -9.24 -4.99
N PHE A 69 -0.20 -8.25 -4.19
CA PHE A 69 0.53 -7.07 -4.67
C PHE A 69 2.03 -7.32 -4.78
N ILE A 70 2.54 -8.28 -4.02
CA ILE A 70 3.92 -8.78 -4.12
C ILE A 70 3.89 -10.31 -4.29
N GLY A 71 4.90 -10.86 -4.96
CA GLY A 71 5.06 -12.31 -5.10
C GLY A 71 5.37 -12.98 -3.76
N LYS A 72 5.10 -14.30 -3.67
CA LYS A 72 5.65 -15.11 -2.57
C LYS A 72 7.18 -15.05 -2.67
N ILE A 73 7.81 -14.57 -1.61
CA ILE A 73 9.26 -14.64 -1.40
C ILE A 73 9.59 -16.03 -0.87
#